data_AF-A0AAP2F360-F1
#
_entry.id   AF-A0AAP2F360-F1
#
_cell.length_a   1.000
_cell.length_b   1.000
_cell.length_c   1.000
_cell.angle_alpha   90.00
_cell.angle_beta   90.00
_cell.angle_gamma   90.00
#
_symmetry.space_group_name_H-M   'P 1'
#
loop_
_entity.id
_entity.type
_entity.pdbx_description
1 polymer ?
#
loop_
_entity_poly.entity_id
_entity_poly.type
_entity_poly.pdbx_seq_one_letter_code
_entity_poly.pdbx_strand_id
1 'polypeptide(L)'
;MSTSHKLNKTDRRLLAAMMEAGIIEQRARELIQRHVYTLTAADMKHMVSLMGAGATQTQAMSEIYQARRIRLARKYLTQPR
;
A
#
# COMPACT_ATOMS: atom_id res chain seq x y z
N MET A 1 -12.11 7.49 17.37
CA MET A 1 -10.73 8.01 17.45
C MET A 1 -10.08 7.86 16.09
N SER A 2 -10.08 8.92 15.27
CA SER A 2 -9.42 8.90 13.97
C SER A 2 -7.97 9.32 14.17
N THR A 3 -7.11 8.35 14.53
CA THR A 3 -5.66 8.54 14.44
C THR A 3 -5.34 8.71 12.96
N SER A 4 -5.26 9.97 12.51
CA SER A 4 -4.91 10.33 11.14
C SER A 4 -3.52 9.75 10.85
N HIS A 5 -3.47 8.58 10.23
CA HIS A 5 -2.23 7.90 9.90
C HIS A 5 -1.40 8.83 9.02
N LYS A 6 -0.22 9.22 9.51
CA LYS A 6 0.65 10.17 8.82
C LYS A 6 1.20 9.50 7.56
N LEU A 7 0.61 9.81 6.41
CA LEU A 7 1.03 9.29 5.12
C LEU A 7 2.48 9.69 4.81
N ASN A 8 3.28 8.72 4.38
CA ASN A 8 4.62 8.98 3.88
C ASN A 8 4.57 9.67 2.50
N LYS A 9 5.74 10.08 1.98
CA LYS A 9 5.83 10.78 0.68
C LYS A 9 5.22 9.99 -0.48
N THR A 10 5.40 8.67 -0.52
CA THR A 10 4.87 7.81 -1.58
C THR A 10 3.37 7.66 -1.47
N ASP A 11 2.84 7.47 -0.26
CA ASP A 11 1.41 7.34 -0.04
C ASP A 11 0.66 8.65 -0.31
N ARG A 12 1.29 9.81 -0.07
CA ARG A 12 0.73 11.11 -0.46
C ARG A 12 0.60 11.25 -1.97
N ARG A 13 1.57 10.75 -2.75
CA ARG A 13 1.48 10.73 -4.22
C ARG A 13 0.38 9.78 -4.69
N LEU A 14 0.27 8.61 -4.06
CA LEU A 14 -0.80 7.66 -4.35
C LEU A 14 -2.17 8.24 -4.01
N LEU A 15 -2.30 8.94 -2.87
CA LEU A 15 -3.52 9.64 -2.47
C LEU A 15 -3.92 10.68 -3.53
N ALA A 16 -2.99 11.54 -3.96
CA ALA A 16 -3.25 12.56 -4.98
C ALA A 16 -3.72 11.92 -6.29
N ALA A 17 -3.04 10.87 -6.76
CA ALA A 17 -3.44 10.17 -7.98
C ALA A 17 -4.84 9.52 -7.86
N MET A 18 -5.18 8.97 -6.70
CA MET A 18 -6.52 8.45 -6.45
C MET A 18 -7.59 9.56 -6.45
N MET A 19 -7.26 10.74 -5.94
CA MET A 19 -8.14 11.91 -6.01
C MET A 19 -8.33 12.42 -7.44
N GLU A 20 -7.28 12.45 -8.26
CA GLU A 20 -7.35 12.77 -9.69
C GLU A 20 -8.18 11.76 -10.49
N ALA A 21 -8.23 10.51 -10.02
CA ALA A 21 -9.12 9.46 -10.55
C ALA A 21 -10.57 9.57 -10.05
N GLY A 22 -10.91 10.61 -9.26
CA GLY A 22 -12.27 10.87 -8.77
C GLY A 22 -12.62 10.17 -7.45
N ILE A 23 -11.64 9.55 -6.78
CA ILE A 23 -11.87 8.92 -5.46
C ILE A 23 -11.76 10.00 -4.38
N ILE A 24 -12.83 10.20 -3.61
CA ILE A 24 -12.84 11.17 -2.51
C ILE A 24 -11.72 10.91 -1.50
N GLU A 25 -11.12 11.98 -0.95
CA GLU A 25 -9.92 11.88 -0.11
C GLU A 25 -10.07 10.90 1.05
N GLN A 26 -11.18 10.97 1.79
CA GLN A 26 -11.44 10.07 2.92
C GLN A 26 -11.40 8.60 2.47
N ARG A 27 -12.04 8.30 1.35
CA ARG A 27 -12.07 6.95 0.79
C ARG A 27 -10.70 6.49 0.31
N ALA A 28 -9.95 7.37 -0.35
CA ALA A 28 -8.60 7.06 -0.80
C ALA A 28 -7.65 6.79 0.38
N ARG A 29 -7.76 7.56 1.47
CA ARG A 29 -7.02 7.30 2.73
C ARG A 29 -7.37 5.96 3.35
N GLU A 30 -8.66 5.63 3.43
CA GLU A 30 -9.12 4.32 3.92
C GLU A 30 -8.58 3.17 3.07
N LEU A 31 -8.59 3.33 1.75
CA LEU A 31 -8.08 2.34 0.82
C LEU A 31 -6.57 2.13 0.99
N ILE A 32 -5.80 3.21 1.14
CA ILE A 32 -4.36 3.11 1.42
C ILE A 32 -4.14 2.40 2.75
N GLN A 33 -4.84 2.78 3.82
CA GLN A 33 -4.69 2.14 5.13
C GLN A 33 -4.98 0.63 5.06
N ARG A 34 -6.11 0.27 4.47
CA ARG A 34 -6.58 -1.12 4.40
C ARG A 34 -5.74 -1.97 3.45
N HIS A 35 -5.42 -1.45 2.27
CA HIS A 35 -4.76 -2.24 1.23
C HIS A 35 -3.25 -2.16 1.27
N VAL A 36 -2.63 -1.15 1.89
CA VAL A 36 -1.17 -1.11 2.06
C VAL A 36 -0.77 -1.71 3.40
N TYR A 37 -1.41 -1.31 4.50
CA TYR A 37 -0.90 -1.60 5.85
C TYR A 37 -1.53 -2.82 6.55
N THR A 38 -2.64 -3.38 6.04
CA THR A 38 -3.21 -4.62 6.58
C THR A 38 -2.60 -5.84 5.89
N LEU A 39 -1.56 -6.42 6.49
CA LEU A 39 -0.88 -7.61 5.97
C LEU A 39 -1.80 -8.83 5.97
N THR A 40 -1.73 -9.63 4.90
CA THR A 40 -2.44 -10.91 4.78
C THR A 40 -1.53 -12.08 5.14
N ALA A 41 -2.10 -13.26 5.35
CA ALA A 41 -1.32 -14.49 5.55
C ALA A 41 -0.37 -14.78 4.39
N ALA A 42 -0.74 -14.44 3.14
CA ALA A 42 0.12 -14.58 1.98
C ALA A 42 1.32 -13.63 2.04
N ASP A 43 1.13 -12.39 2.50
CA ASP A 43 2.24 -11.44 2.66
C ASP A 43 3.20 -11.91 3.76
N MET A 44 2.68 -12.48 4.87
CA MET A 44 3.52 -13.04 5.93
C MET A 44 4.36 -14.22 5.43
N LYS A 45 3.78 -15.12 4.63
CA LYS A 45 4.53 -16.20 3.98
C LYS A 45 5.61 -15.65 3.04
N HIS A 46 5.29 -14.61 2.28
CA HIS A 46 6.26 -13.96 1.39
C HIS A 46 7.40 -13.30 2.18
N MET A 47 7.08 -12.63 3.29
CA MET A 47 8.07 -12.04 4.19
C MET A 47 9.07 -13.08 4.69
N VAL A 48 8.57 -14.23 5.17
CA VAL A 48 9.42 -15.33 5.64
C VAL A 48 10.31 -15.87 4.49
N SER A 49 9.77 -15.98 3.28
CA SER A 49 10.55 -16.38 2.11
C SER A 49 11.66 -15.39 1.77
N LEU A 50 11.38 -14.08 1.79
CA LEU A 50 12.39 -13.04 1.55
C LEU A 50 13.49 -13.07 2.62
N MET A 51 13.10 -13.28 3.88
CA MET A 51 14.05 -13.42 4.98
C MET A 51 14.91 -14.69 4.83
N GLY A 52 14.32 -15.81 4.41
CA GLY A 52 15.06 -17.04 4.07
C GLY A 52 16.04 -16.86 2.91
N ALA A 53 15.76 -15.92 2.00
CA ALA A 53 16.65 -15.52 0.91
C ALA A 53 17.73 -14.49 1.31
N GLY A 54 17.83 -14.14 2.61
CA GLY A 54 18.85 -13.24 3.14
C GLY A 54 18.43 -11.78 3.30
N ALA A 55 17.15 -11.45 3.07
CA ALA A 55 16.65 -10.10 3.36
C ALA A 55 16.50 -9.88 4.87
N THR A 56 16.83 -8.68 5.34
CA THR A 56 16.41 -8.24 6.69
C THR A 56 14.89 -8.08 6.75
N GLN A 57 14.32 -8.17 7.95
CA GLN A 57 12.88 -7.95 8.15
C GLN A 57 12.42 -6.59 7.60
N THR A 58 13.22 -5.54 7.77
CA THR A 58 12.92 -4.19 7.25
C THR A 58 12.86 -4.17 5.72
N GLN A 59 13.80 -4.83 5.05
CA GLN A 59 13.82 -4.94 3.58
C GLN A 59 12.60 -5.72 3.08
N ALA A 60 12.33 -6.89 3.67
CA ALA A 60 11.18 -7.71 3.30
C ALA A 60 9.84 -6.98 3.48
N MET A 61 9.69 -6.26 4.60
CA MET A 61 8.51 -5.46 4.88
C MET A 61 8.35 -4.28 3.90
N SER A 62 9.45 -3.59 3.56
CA SER A 62 9.45 -2.50 2.58
C SER A 62 9.00 -2.99 1.20
N GLU A 63 9.50 -4.15 0.77
CA GLU A 63 9.12 -4.77 -0.50
C GLU A 63 7.64 -5.12 -0.54
N ILE A 64 7.11 -5.73 0.53
CA ILE A 64 5.69 -6.06 0.65
C ILE A 64 4.83 -4.80 0.55
N TYR A 65 5.16 -3.74 1.30
CA TYR A 65 4.41 -2.48 1.23
C TYR A 65 4.47 -1.85 -0.17
N GLN A 66 5.62 -1.94 -0.84
CA GLN A 66 5.76 -1.44 -2.21
C GLN A 66 4.89 -2.23 -3.19
N ALA A 67 4.91 -3.57 -3.13
CA ALA A 67 4.07 -4.42 -3.96
C ALA A 67 2.57 -4.15 -3.71
N ARG A 68 2.17 -3.89 -2.47
CA ARG A 68 0.80 -3.53 -2.10
C ARG A 68 0.37 -2.18 -2.67
N ARG A 69 1.23 -1.16 -2.64
CA ARG A 69 0.98 0.13 -3.30
C ARG A 69 0.76 -0.04 -4.81
N ILE A 70 1.59 -0.84 -5.48
CA ILE A 70 1.47 -1.12 -6.91
C ILE A 70 0.14 -1.83 -7.21
N ARG A 71 -0.23 -2.84 -6.41
CA ARG A 71 -1.52 -3.52 -6.55
C ARG A 71 -2.70 -2.57 -6.39
N LEU A 72 -2.63 -1.67 -5.40
CA LEU A 72 -3.67 -0.67 -5.17
C LEU A 72 -3.76 0.32 -6.34
N ALA A 73 -2.63 0.85 -6.79
CA ALA A 73 -2.55 1.75 -7.94
C ALA A 73 -3.15 1.12 -9.21
N ARG A 74 -2.77 -0.13 -9.53
CA ARG A 74 -3.37 -0.86 -10.66
C ARG A 74 -4.89 -1.00 -10.52
N LYS A 75 -5.38 -1.35 -9.33
CA LYS A 75 -6.82 -1.54 -9.14
C LYS A 75 -7.64 -0.27 -9.39
N TYR A 76 -7.12 0.90 -9.01
CA TYR A 76 -7.90 2.15 -8.97
C TYR A 76 -7.48 3.22 -9.99
N LEU A 77 -6.30 3.09 -10.60
CA LEU A 77 -5.75 4.11 -11.51
C LEU A 77 -5.60 3.62 -12.95
N THR A 78 -5.69 2.31 -13.23
CA THR A 78 -5.56 1.77 -14.61
C THR A 78 -6.89 1.42 -15.26
N GLN A 79 -8.01 2.04 -14.88
CA GLN A 79 -9.24 1.94 -15.66
C GLN A 79 -9.15 2.90 -16.87
N PRO A 80 -9.49 2.45 -18.09
CA PRO A 80 -9.68 3.37 -19.21
C PRO A 80 -10.89 4.27 -18.88
N ARG A 81 -10.68 5.58 -18.96
CA ARG A 81 -11.74 6.59 -18.92
C ARG A 81 -12.64 6.46 -20.14
#